data_AF-A0A9W6UW66-F1
#
_entry.id   AF-A0A9W6UW66-F1
#
_cell.length_a   1.000
_cell.length_b   1.000
_cell.length_c   1.000
_cell.angle_alpha   90.00
_cell.angle_beta   90.00
_cell.angle_gamma   90.00
#
_symmetry.space_group_name_H-M   'P 1'
#
loop_
_entity.id
_entity.type
_entity.pdbx_description
1 polymer ?
#
loop_
_entity_poly.entity_id
_entity_poly.type
_entity_poly.pdbx_seq_one_letter_code
_entity_poly.pdbx_strand_id
1 'polypeptide(L)'
;MSEDRTGDAASTLEDLCRRTAELIGASGGPLKSVRVRAGDMSVEVEWPDIAAAPAAPVAAGPAAVPAAPGPAAPAGAVPGPAQEPARAPADEDDGTFRVESPLVGTFYRAPSPGARPFVEVGDEVEEGQQVAIVEAMKLMNAVTVDRPGRVVEVLVSDAEPVEYGQPLFVLAAA
;
A
#
# COMPACT_ATOMS: atom_id res chain seq x y z
N MET A 1 28.57 -42.54 -0.68
CA MET A 1 27.18 -42.35 -1.12
C MET A 1 26.79 -40.95 -0.70
N SER A 2 27.19 -39.96 -1.50
CA SER A 2 27.00 -38.54 -1.21
C SER A 2 26.52 -37.87 -2.49
N GLU A 3 25.41 -38.37 -3.05
CA GLU A 3 24.84 -37.83 -4.30
C GLU A 3 23.33 -37.50 -4.20
N ASP A 4 22.70 -37.69 -3.04
CA ASP A 4 21.25 -37.53 -2.86
C ASP A 4 20.89 -36.20 -2.14
N ARG A 5 21.12 -35.07 -2.80
CA ARG A 5 20.58 -33.75 -2.38
C ARG A 5 20.31 -32.81 -3.56
N THR A 6 20.99 -33.01 -4.68
CA THR A 6 20.77 -32.26 -5.92
C THR A 6 19.49 -32.70 -6.66
N GLY A 7 19.05 -33.96 -6.50
CA GLY A 7 17.85 -34.48 -7.18
C GLY A 7 16.53 -33.91 -6.64
N ASP A 8 16.49 -33.56 -5.36
CA ASP A 8 15.27 -33.09 -4.65
C ASP A 8 14.89 -31.65 -5.04
N ALA A 9 15.88 -30.77 -5.21
CA ALA A 9 15.65 -29.38 -5.62
C ALA A 9 15.22 -29.26 -7.10
N ALA A 10 15.79 -30.11 -7.97
CA ALA A 10 15.46 -30.13 -9.39
C ALA A 10 14.03 -30.64 -9.63
N SER A 11 13.63 -31.75 -9.00
CA SER A 11 12.28 -32.28 -9.13
C SER A 11 11.23 -31.34 -8.51
N THR A 12 11.56 -30.71 -7.39
CA THR A 12 10.70 -29.70 -6.73
C THR A 12 10.47 -28.47 -7.60
N LEU A 13 11.50 -27.99 -8.31
CA LEU A 13 11.37 -26.89 -9.26
C LEU A 13 10.52 -27.29 -10.47
N GLU A 14 10.71 -28.50 -11.00
CA GLU A 14 9.89 -29.02 -12.11
C GLU A 14 8.41 -29.16 -11.71
N ASP A 15 8.13 -29.63 -10.49
CA ASP A 15 6.79 -29.71 -9.92
C ASP A 15 6.14 -28.33 -9.74
N LEU A 16 6.91 -27.35 -9.26
CA LEU A 16 6.44 -25.98 -9.09
C LEU A 16 6.16 -25.32 -10.45
N CYS A 17 7.04 -25.49 -11.43
CA CYS A 17 6.85 -25.00 -12.79
C CYS A 17 5.60 -25.60 -13.44
N ARG A 18 5.38 -26.91 -13.29
CA ARG A 18 4.20 -27.61 -13.81
C ARG A 18 2.91 -27.05 -13.20
N ARG A 19 2.84 -26.92 -11.87
CA ARG A 19 1.66 -26.37 -11.18
C ARG A 19 1.39 -24.91 -11.53
N THR A 20 2.45 -24.11 -11.67
CA THR A 20 2.32 -22.70 -12.06
C THR A 20 1.78 -22.58 -13.49
N ALA A 21 2.25 -23.43 -14.42
CA ALA A 21 1.76 -23.48 -15.79
C ALA A 21 0.28 -23.90 -15.87
N GLU A 22 -0.17 -24.86 -15.05
CA GLU A 22 -1.59 -25.26 -14.97
C GLU A 22 -2.48 -24.13 -14.44
N LEU A 23 -2.07 -23.43 -13.38
CA LEU A 23 -2.80 -22.27 -12.83
C LEU A 23 -2.93 -21.13 -13.85
N ILE A 24 -1.84 -20.86 -14.57
CA ILE A 24 -1.81 -19.89 -15.67
C ILE A 24 -2.78 -20.30 -16.78
N GLY A 25 -2.73 -21.56 -17.23
CA GLY A 25 -3.59 -22.08 -18.28
C GLY A 25 -5.07 -22.02 -17.91
N ALA A 26 -5.41 -22.28 -16.65
CA ALA A 26 -6.77 -22.15 -16.12
C ALA A 26 -7.24 -20.69 -16.02
N SER A 27 -6.33 -19.73 -15.81
CA SER A 27 -6.66 -18.31 -15.67
C SER A 27 -7.07 -17.63 -16.98
N GLY A 28 -6.74 -18.22 -18.15
CA GLY A 28 -7.26 -17.83 -19.48
C GLY A 28 -6.93 -16.41 -19.97
N GLY A 29 -6.19 -15.62 -19.18
CA GLY A 29 -5.88 -14.22 -19.45
C GLY A 29 -4.47 -14.03 -20.01
N PRO A 30 -4.21 -12.91 -20.71
CA PRO A 30 -2.86 -12.55 -21.12
C PRO A 30 -1.99 -12.40 -19.88
N LEU A 31 -0.79 -12.97 -19.89
CA LEU A 31 0.19 -12.78 -18.83
C LEU A 31 1.21 -11.74 -19.25
N LYS A 32 1.62 -10.90 -18.31
CA LYS A 32 2.69 -9.92 -18.51
C LYS A 32 4.04 -10.50 -18.12
N SER A 33 4.13 -11.19 -16.97
CA SER A 33 5.36 -11.85 -16.53
C SER A 33 5.09 -12.97 -15.53
N VAL A 34 5.96 -13.98 -15.51
CA VAL A 34 5.94 -15.09 -14.53
C VAL A 34 7.36 -15.34 -14.07
N ARG A 35 7.60 -15.31 -12.76
CA ARG A 35 8.91 -15.58 -12.15
C ARG A 35 8.77 -16.62 -11.05
N VAL A 36 9.60 -17.65 -11.11
CA VAL A 36 9.61 -18.78 -10.17
C VAL A 36 11.02 -18.95 -9.59
N ARG A 37 11.13 -19.13 -8.27
CA ARG A 37 12.38 -19.48 -7.55
C ARG A 37 12.19 -20.75 -6.71
N ALA A 38 13.26 -21.54 -6.51
CA ALA A 38 13.26 -22.80 -5.72
C ALA A 38 14.28 -22.76 -4.55
N GLY A 39 13.85 -23.15 -3.33
CA GLY A 39 14.48 -22.85 -2.03
C GLY A 39 13.66 -21.85 -1.20
N ASP A 40 14.18 -20.65 -1.05
CA ASP A 40 13.53 -19.33 -0.93
C ASP A 40 12.39 -19.07 -1.96
N MET A 41 11.43 -19.99 -1.96
CA MET A 41 10.45 -20.21 -3.02
C MET A 41 9.42 -19.10 -3.07
N SER A 42 9.50 -18.32 -4.14
CA SER A 42 8.54 -17.30 -4.52
C SER A 42 8.07 -17.55 -5.95
N VAL A 43 6.76 -17.46 -6.14
CA VAL A 43 6.11 -17.45 -7.45
C VAL A 43 5.40 -16.12 -7.58
N GLU A 44 5.85 -15.31 -8.51
CA GLU A 44 5.29 -13.99 -8.81
C GLU A 44 4.72 -14.04 -10.22
N VAL A 45 3.44 -13.69 -10.33
CA VAL A 45 2.70 -13.68 -11.59
C VAL A 45 2.11 -12.29 -11.77
N GLU A 46 2.43 -11.66 -12.89
CA GLU A 46 1.96 -10.33 -13.26
C GLU A 46 0.96 -10.47 -14.41
N TRP A 47 -0.28 -10.08 -14.17
CA TRP A 47 -1.31 -9.92 -15.21
C TRP A 47 -1.34 -8.47 -15.67
N PRO A 48 -1.59 -8.20 -16.96
CA PRO A 48 -1.77 -6.85 -17.44
C PRO A 48 -3.01 -6.26 -16.77
N ASP A 49 -2.88 -5.01 -16.35
CA ASP A 49 -4.02 -4.19 -15.97
C ASP A 49 -4.96 -4.13 -17.19
N ILE A 50 -6.12 -4.78 -17.08
CA ILE A 50 -7.19 -4.63 -18.06
C ILE A 50 -7.75 -3.22 -17.84
N ALA A 51 -7.04 -2.25 -18.38
CA ALA A 51 -7.45 -0.86 -18.41
C ALA A 51 -8.82 -0.81 -19.07
N ALA A 52 -9.85 -0.56 -18.26
CA ALA A 52 -11.15 -0.16 -18.75
C ALA A 52 -10.93 1.09 -19.64
N ALA A 53 -11.36 0.99 -20.89
CA ALA A 53 -11.19 2.02 -21.89
C ALA A 53 -11.67 3.38 -21.36
N PRO A 54 -10.92 4.48 -21.57
CA PRO A 54 -11.38 5.79 -21.15
C PRO A 54 -12.60 6.21 -21.99
N ALA A 55 -13.69 6.57 -21.32
CA ALA A 55 -14.84 7.20 -21.94
C ALA A 55 -14.43 8.57 -22.52
N ALA A 56 -14.78 8.81 -23.78
CA ALA A 56 -14.48 10.03 -24.50
C ALA A 56 -15.22 11.25 -23.90
N PRO A 57 -14.54 12.39 -23.65
CA PRO A 57 -15.22 13.64 -23.33
C PRO A 57 -15.74 14.33 -24.59
N VAL A 58 -17.00 14.76 -24.54
CA VAL A 58 -17.69 15.57 -25.56
C VAL A 58 -17.19 17.01 -25.56
N ALA A 59 -17.10 17.59 -26.76
CA ALA A 59 -16.54 18.89 -27.07
C ALA A 59 -17.42 20.07 -26.62
N ALA A 60 -16.79 21.14 -26.10
CA ALA A 60 -17.35 22.49 -26.04
C ALA A 60 -16.33 23.48 -26.65
N GLY A 61 -16.82 24.38 -27.51
CA GLY A 61 -16.04 25.21 -28.44
C GLY A 61 -15.31 26.42 -27.86
N PRO A 62 -14.65 27.23 -28.71
CA PRO A 62 -13.53 28.09 -28.32
C PRO A 62 -13.93 29.55 -28.08
N ALA A 63 -13.19 30.26 -27.22
CA ALA A 63 -13.11 31.71 -27.25
C ALA A 63 -11.77 32.25 -26.71
N ALA A 64 -11.06 32.95 -27.60
CA ALA A 64 -10.13 34.07 -27.44
C ALA A 64 -8.87 33.97 -26.54
N VAL A 65 -7.72 34.04 -27.23
CA VAL A 65 -6.39 34.58 -26.82
C VAL A 65 -6.44 36.13 -26.76
N PRO A 66 -5.58 36.87 -25.99
CA PRO A 66 -4.11 36.76 -26.10
C PRO A 66 -3.19 37.13 -24.91
N ALA A 67 -1.91 36.78 -25.15
CA ALA A 67 -0.64 37.42 -24.77
C ALA A 67 0.02 37.16 -23.39
N ALA A 68 1.22 36.56 -23.47
CA ALA A 68 2.30 36.36 -22.50
C ALA A 68 3.10 37.68 -22.22
N PRO A 69 4.21 37.75 -21.43
CA PRO A 69 5.00 36.66 -20.82
C PRO A 69 5.55 36.91 -19.38
N GLY A 70 6.17 35.87 -18.80
CA GLY A 70 7.16 35.99 -17.72
C GLY A 70 7.51 34.65 -17.07
N PRO A 71 8.77 34.16 -17.15
CA PRO A 71 9.19 32.95 -16.45
C PRO A 71 9.82 33.29 -15.09
N ALA A 72 9.44 32.55 -14.05
CA ALA A 72 10.20 32.44 -12.81
C ALA A 72 10.38 30.96 -12.50
N ALA A 73 11.64 30.52 -12.47
CA ALA A 73 12.04 29.14 -12.22
C ALA A 73 11.78 28.72 -10.76
N PRO A 74 11.49 27.44 -10.47
CA PRO A 74 11.82 26.87 -9.18
C PRO A 74 13.21 26.22 -9.24
N ALA A 75 14.05 26.62 -8.30
CA ALA A 75 15.28 25.95 -7.96
C ALA A 75 14.98 24.53 -7.48
N GLY A 76 15.74 23.57 -7.99
CA GLY A 76 15.76 22.21 -7.47
C GLY A 76 16.34 22.18 -6.06
N ALA A 77 15.70 21.40 -5.20
CA ALA A 77 16.31 20.91 -3.97
C ALA A 77 16.01 19.41 -3.89
N VAL A 78 17.08 18.63 -4.03
CA VAL A 78 17.11 17.20 -3.74
C VAL A 78 17.26 17.07 -2.22
N PRO A 79 16.55 16.14 -1.57
CA PRO A 79 17.15 15.45 -0.44
C PRO A 79 17.35 13.98 -0.80
N GLY A 80 18.58 13.51 -0.55
CA GLY A 80 18.93 12.10 -0.50
C GLY A 80 18.29 11.40 0.71
N PRO A 81 18.67 10.13 0.96
CA PRO A 81 17.85 9.16 1.66
C PRO A 81 17.66 9.55 3.13
N ALA A 82 16.40 9.80 3.50
CA ALA A 82 16.02 10.02 4.88
C ALA A 82 16.03 8.68 5.62
N GLN A 83 16.85 8.65 6.67
CA GLN A 83 16.90 7.61 7.68
C GLN A 83 15.52 7.46 8.34
N GLU A 84 15.17 6.22 8.64
CA GLU A 84 14.04 5.83 9.50
C GLU A 84 14.03 6.66 10.80
N PRO A 85 13.00 7.48 11.05
CA PRO A 85 12.88 8.16 12.33
C PRO A 85 12.30 7.18 13.34
N ALA A 86 13.09 6.91 14.37
CA ALA A 86 12.63 6.29 15.60
C ALA A 86 11.41 7.04 16.15
N ARG A 87 10.35 6.26 16.42
CA ARG A 87 9.10 6.65 17.08
C ARG A 87 9.41 7.43 18.36
N ALA A 88 9.05 8.71 18.40
CA ALA A 88 8.93 9.47 19.65
C ALA A 88 7.52 9.26 20.21
N PRO A 89 7.33 9.16 21.54
CA PRO A 89 6.01 8.96 22.13
C PRO A 89 5.24 10.28 22.11
N ALA A 90 4.16 10.36 21.34
CA ALA A 90 3.27 11.52 21.29
C ALA A 90 2.14 11.39 22.31
N ASP A 91 2.20 12.25 23.33
CA ASP A 91 1.14 12.71 24.23
C ASP A 91 0.27 11.65 24.94
N GLU A 92 0.77 11.18 26.10
CA GLU A 92 0.01 10.47 27.13
C GLU A 92 -0.53 11.45 28.20
N ASP A 93 -1.59 12.19 27.86
CA ASP A 93 -2.45 12.86 28.85
C ASP A 93 -3.86 12.33 28.60
N ASP A 94 -4.57 11.89 29.65
CA ASP A 94 -5.91 11.27 29.65
C ASP A 94 -6.06 9.76 29.30
N GLY A 95 -4.98 9.00 29.17
CA GLY A 95 -5.07 7.54 28.93
C GLY A 95 -5.50 7.18 27.50
N THR A 96 -5.40 8.15 26.59
CA THR A 96 -5.51 7.93 25.14
C THR A 96 -4.15 8.07 24.49
N PHE A 97 -3.96 7.44 23.33
CA PHE A 97 -2.79 7.56 22.48
C PHE A 97 -3.20 7.68 21.00
N ARG A 98 -2.30 8.20 20.17
CA ARG A 98 -2.57 8.44 18.75
C ARG A 98 -1.83 7.45 17.86
N VAL A 99 -2.49 7.04 16.78
CA VAL A 99 -1.84 6.33 15.67
C VAL A 99 -1.63 7.34 14.56
N GLU A 100 -0.38 7.55 14.18
CA GLU A 100 0.03 8.58 13.23
C GLU A 100 0.40 7.97 11.87
N SER A 101 0.36 8.80 10.82
CA SER A 101 0.78 8.38 9.49
C SER A 101 2.30 8.21 9.42
N PRO A 102 2.81 7.03 8.99
CA PRO A 102 4.24 6.80 8.86
C PRO A 102 4.86 7.46 7.62
N LEU A 103 4.04 8.04 6.73
CA LEU A 103 4.45 8.58 5.44
C LEU A 103 3.45 9.59 4.89
N VAL A 104 3.90 10.35 3.88
CA VAL A 104 3.03 11.27 3.13
C VAL A 104 2.33 10.47 2.02
N GLY A 105 1.01 10.56 1.91
CA GLY A 105 0.26 9.77 0.95
C GLY A 105 -1.27 9.96 1.02
N THR A 106 -2.01 9.00 0.48
CA THR A 106 -3.48 8.95 0.54
C THR A 106 -3.92 7.92 1.57
N PHE A 107 -4.77 8.32 2.51
CA PHE A 107 -5.29 7.44 3.55
C PHE A 107 -6.50 6.63 3.08
N TYR A 108 -6.51 5.33 3.39
CA TYR A 108 -7.64 4.44 3.13
C TYR A 108 -8.01 3.64 4.36
N ARG A 109 -9.31 3.53 4.60
CA ARG A 109 -9.87 2.80 5.75
C ARG A 109 -10.07 1.31 5.49
N ALA A 110 -10.05 0.89 4.24
CA ALA A 110 -10.35 -0.47 3.81
C ALA A 110 -9.23 -1.04 2.91
N PRO A 111 -9.09 -2.37 2.81
CA PRO A 111 -8.05 -3.00 1.99
C PRO A 111 -8.28 -2.82 0.47
N SER A 112 -9.50 -2.49 0.07
CA SER A 112 -9.86 -2.25 -1.32
C SER A 112 -11.17 -1.43 -1.41
N PRO A 113 -11.45 -0.76 -2.54
CA PRO A 113 -12.67 -0.01 -2.73
C PRO A 113 -13.92 -0.88 -2.51
N GLY A 114 -14.82 -0.43 -1.63
CA GLY A 114 -16.07 -1.13 -1.31
C GLY A 114 -15.93 -2.30 -0.33
N ALA A 115 -14.71 -2.60 0.15
CA ALA A 115 -14.52 -3.53 1.26
C ALA A 115 -14.89 -2.89 2.60
N ARG A 116 -15.04 -3.72 3.64
CA ARG A 116 -15.23 -3.24 5.01
C ARG A 116 -13.97 -2.54 5.51
N PRO A 117 -14.10 -1.48 6.34
CA PRO A 117 -12.97 -0.89 7.03
C PRO A 117 -12.21 -1.93 7.85
N PHE A 118 -10.90 -1.72 8.06
CA PHE A 118 -10.12 -2.54 8.97
C PHE A 118 -10.65 -2.45 10.41
N VAL A 119 -11.06 -1.25 10.82
CA VAL A 119 -11.62 -0.94 12.14
C VAL A 119 -12.70 0.14 12.10
N GLU A 120 -13.63 0.07 13.05
CA GLU A 120 -14.65 1.07 13.34
C GLU A 120 -14.49 1.65 14.75
N VAL A 121 -15.12 2.80 15.00
CA VAL A 121 -15.12 3.41 16.35
C VAL A 121 -15.80 2.45 17.32
N GLY A 122 -15.09 2.16 18.41
CA GLY A 122 -15.52 1.24 19.46
C GLY A 122 -14.90 -0.15 19.35
N ASP A 123 -14.17 -0.46 18.29
CA ASP A 123 -13.45 -1.73 18.14
C ASP A 123 -12.19 -1.79 19.01
N GLU A 124 -11.90 -2.98 19.52
CA GLU A 124 -10.64 -3.31 20.21
C GLU A 124 -9.58 -3.70 19.18
N VAL A 125 -8.34 -3.28 19.42
CA VAL A 125 -7.19 -3.56 18.56
C VAL A 125 -6.02 -4.09 19.36
N GLU A 126 -5.26 -4.99 18.75
CA GLU A 126 -4.07 -5.60 19.33
C GLU A 126 -2.78 -4.93 18.82
N GLU A 127 -1.68 -5.11 19.55
CA GLU A 127 -0.35 -4.72 19.06
C GLU A 127 -0.04 -5.39 17.72
N GLY A 128 0.43 -4.60 16.75
CA GLY A 128 0.74 -5.04 15.40
C GLY A 128 -0.47 -5.15 14.46
N GLN A 129 -1.71 -4.98 14.96
CA GLN A 129 -2.90 -5.03 14.12
C GLN A 129 -2.91 -3.89 13.10
N GLN A 130 -3.20 -4.22 11.84
CA GLN A 130 -3.38 -3.24 10.78
C GLN A 130 -4.73 -2.55 10.92
N VAL A 131 -4.73 -1.21 10.90
CA VAL A 131 -5.94 -0.38 11.08
C VAL A 131 -6.26 0.50 9.88
N ALA A 132 -5.30 0.70 8.97
CA ALA A 132 -5.48 1.48 7.74
C ALA A 132 -4.40 1.17 6.72
N ILE A 133 -4.51 1.80 5.55
CA ILE A 133 -3.48 1.89 4.53
C ILE A 133 -3.15 3.36 4.27
N VAL A 134 -1.87 3.65 4.06
CA VAL A 134 -1.45 4.91 3.43
C VAL A 134 -0.76 4.58 2.11
N GLU A 135 -1.33 5.05 1.01
CA GLU A 135 -0.77 4.90 -0.33
C GLU A 135 0.27 5.99 -0.60
N ALA A 136 1.51 5.59 -0.86
CA ALA A 136 2.52 6.49 -1.38
C ALA A 136 3.20 5.87 -2.59
N MET A 137 3.31 6.63 -3.68
CA MET A 137 3.96 6.18 -4.91
C MET A 137 3.44 4.82 -5.42
N LYS A 138 2.12 4.59 -5.34
CA LYS A 138 1.41 3.35 -5.68
C LYS A 138 1.71 2.15 -4.77
N LEU A 139 2.39 2.36 -3.65
CA LEU A 139 2.63 1.34 -2.64
C LEU A 139 1.63 1.48 -1.50
N MET A 140 0.90 0.40 -1.22
CA MET A 140 -0.10 0.33 -0.15
C MET A 140 0.58 -0.04 1.17
N ASN A 141 0.94 0.96 1.98
CA ASN A 141 1.64 0.72 3.23
C ASN A 141 0.66 0.51 4.37
N ALA A 142 0.79 -0.58 5.11
CA ALA A 142 -0.02 -0.86 6.28
C ALA A 142 0.29 0.13 7.42
N VAL A 143 -0.75 0.65 8.05
CA VAL A 143 -0.65 1.38 9.32
C VAL A 143 -1.00 0.41 10.44
N THR A 144 -0.10 0.22 11.40
CA THR A 144 -0.26 -0.71 12.52
C THR A 144 -0.19 -0.02 13.87
N VAL A 145 -0.86 -0.61 14.86
CA VAL A 145 -0.89 -0.12 16.24
C VAL A 145 0.30 -0.67 17.02
N ASP A 146 0.94 0.15 17.85
CA ASP A 146 2.10 -0.23 18.67
C ASP A 146 1.78 -0.80 20.05
N ARG A 147 0.54 -0.70 20.51
CA ARG A 147 0.07 -1.21 21.80
C ARG A 147 -1.45 -1.45 21.74
N PRO A 148 -2.00 -2.38 22.54
CA PRO A 148 -3.43 -2.66 22.52
C PRO A 148 -4.25 -1.46 22.98
N GLY A 149 -5.47 -1.34 22.45
CA GLY A 149 -6.37 -0.24 22.78
C GLY A 149 -7.74 -0.37 22.13
N ARG A 150 -8.56 0.66 22.31
CA ARG A 150 -9.90 0.75 21.71
C ARG A 150 -10.00 1.99 20.85
N VAL A 151 -10.46 1.87 19.61
CA VAL A 151 -10.62 3.00 18.68
C VAL A 151 -11.71 3.93 19.24
N VAL A 152 -11.35 5.17 19.59
CA VAL A 152 -12.30 6.17 20.07
C VAL A 152 -12.68 7.17 18.99
N GLU A 153 -11.76 7.45 18.06
CA GLU A 153 -12.00 8.42 16.99
C GLU A 153 -11.16 8.11 15.75
N VAL A 154 -11.72 8.40 14.58
CA VAL A 154 -11.04 8.40 13.28
C VAL A 154 -10.93 9.85 12.82
N LEU A 155 -9.71 10.37 12.70
CA LEU A 155 -9.45 11.79 12.46
C LEU A 155 -9.38 12.17 10.99
N VAL A 156 -9.26 11.17 10.11
CA VAL A 156 -9.09 11.36 8.66
C VAL A 156 -10.15 10.58 7.88
N SER A 157 -10.70 11.20 6.85
CA SER A 157 -11.70 10.56 5.98
C SER A 157 -11.05 9.66 4.93
N ASP A 158 -11.80 8.69 4.41
CA ASP A 158 -11.30 7.80 3.35
C ASP A 158 -10.94 8.59 2.09
N ALA A 159 -9.85 8.20 1.44
CA ALA A 159 -9.26 8.83 0.25
C ALA A 159 -8.75 10.27 0.43
N GLU A 160 -8.51 10.72 1.67
CA GLU A 160 -7.90 12.03 1.95
C GLU A 160 -6.37 11.99 1.95
N PRO A 161 -5.70 13.09 1.55
CA PRO A 161 -4.25 13.22 1.68
C PRO A 161 -3.83 13.36 3.15
N VAL A 162 -2.70 12.74 3.50
CA VAL A 162 -2.10 12.80 4.83
C VAL A 162 -0.60 13.08 4.78
N GLU A 163 -0.10 13.74 5.83
CA GLU A 163 1.31 14.07 6.01
C GLU A 163 2.01 13.13 6.99
N TYR A 164 3.35 13.11 6.99
CA TYR A 164 4.14 12.35 7.96
C TYR A 164 3.86 12.83 9.38
N GLY A 165 3.61 11.90 10.30
CA GLY A 165 3.29 12.21 11.70
C GLY A 165 1.88 12.78 11.90
N GLN A 166 1.06 12.87 10.85
CA GLN A 166 -0.33 13.32 11.01
C GLN A 166 -1.13 12.27 11.79
N PRO A 167 -1.83 12.65 12.87
CA PRO A 167 -2.72 11.74 13.58
C PRO A 167 -3.85 11.22 12.71
N LEU A 168 -4.03 9.89 12.69
CA LEU A 168 -5.05 9.18 11.92
C LEU A 168 -6.18 8.67 12.81
N PHE A 169 -5.82 8.17 14.00
CA PHE A 169 -6.76 7.63 14.97
C PHE A 169 -6.41 8.09 16.38
N VAL A 170 -7.42 8.17 17.23
CA VAL A 170 -7.26 8.25 18.69
C VAL A 170 -7.76 6.94 19.28
N LEU A 171 -6.95 6.33 20.15
CA LEU A 171 -7.26 5.10 20.85
C LEU A 171 -7.25 5.34 22.36
N ALA A 172 -8.18 4.73 23.09
CA ALA A 172 -8.06 4.59 24.54
C ALA A 172 -7.15 3.41 24.86
N ALA A 173 -6.21 3.58 25.79
CA ALA A 173 -5.40 2.48 26.28
C ALA A 173 -6.30 1.41 26.94
N ALA A 174 -6.05 0.15 26.59
CA ALA A 174 -6.69 -1.01 27.20
C ALA A 174 -6.00 -1.39 28.52
#